data_AF-A0A0Q9WRT4-F1
#
_entry.id   AF-A0A0Q9WRT4-F1
#
_cell.length_a   1.000
_cell.length_b   1.000
_cell.length_c   1.000
_cell.angle_alpha   90.00
_cell.angle_beta   90.00
_cell.angle_gamma   90.00
#
_symmetry.space_group_name_H-M   'P 1'
#
loop_
_entity.id
_entity.type
_entity.pdbx_description
1 polymer ?
#
loop_
_entity_poly.entity_id
_entity_poly.type
_entity_poly.pdbx_seq_one_letter_code
_entity_poly.pdbx_strand_id
1 'polypeptide(L)'
;HSAEYKTDHLKFGKIDFGRHPDVAQKYGINDSSFSRQLPTVILFQQGKEVDRRPCVDAKGKLQKFFFSSDNVRATFGLNQLYKQAVERLPVAPVTTESKKTK
;
A
#
# COMPACT_ATOMS: atom_id res chain seq x y z
N HIS A 1 -12.31 -2.04 0.21
CA HIS A 1 -11.73 -1.75 1.55
C HIS A 1 -10.38 -2.46 1.68
N SER A 2 -9.39 -1.90 2.39
CA SER A 2 -8.03 -2.48 2.51
C SER A 2 -7.98 -3.88 3.16
N ALA A 3 -9.03 -4.26 3.89
CA ALA A 3 -9.20 -5.59 4.47
C ALA A 3 -9.25 -6.71 3.41
N GLU A 4 -9.71 -6.44 2.20
CA GLU A 4 -9.82 -7.42 1.10
C GLU A 4 -8.46 -7.88 0.57
N TYR A 5 -7.41 -7.07 0.73
CA TYR A 5 -6.07 -7.35 0.20
C TYR A 5 -5.05 -7.70 1.28
N LYS A 6 -5.46 -7.75 2.56
CA LYS A 6 -4.53 -8.00 3.66
C LYS A 6 -4.13 -9.48 3.67
N THR A 7 -2.84 -9.74 3.52
CA THR A 7 -2.24 -11.07 3.68
C THR A 7 -0.99 -10.97 4.56
N ASP A 8 -0.36 -12.09 4.87
CA ASP A 8 0.90 -12.09 5.64
C ASP A 8 2.03 -11.36 4.91
N HIS A 9 1.98 -11.34 3.58
CA HIS A 9 2.98 -10.72 2.71
C HIS A 9 2.53 -9.37 2.12
N LEU A 10 1.25 -8.99 2.24
CA LEU A 10 0.71 -7.70 1.82
C LEU A 10 0.01 -7.01 2.99
N LYS A 11 0.70 -6.03 3.59
CA LYS A 11 0.23 -5.30 4.77
C LYS A 11 -0.03 -3.84 4.43
N PHE A 12 -1.02 -3.26 5.10
CA PHE A 12 -1.37 -1.84 4.97
C PHE A 12 -1.16 -1.14 6.31
N GLY A 13 -0.49 0.01 6.28
CA GLY A 13 -0.29 0.89 7.43
C GLY A 13 -0.87 2.27 7.15
N LYS A 14 -1.35 2.93 8.19
CA LYS A 14 -1.75 4.35 8.15
C LYS A 14 -0.98 5.08 9.23
N ILE A 15 -0.41 6.22 8.88
CA ILE A 15 0.32 7.09 9.81
C ILE A 15 -0.31 8.48 9.71
N ASP A 16 -0.50 9.11 10.88
CA ASP A 16 -0.94 10.49 10.99
C ASP A 16 0.29 11.38 11.25
N PHE A 17 0.63 12.24 10.29
CA PHE A 17 1.80 13.11 10.39
C PHE A 17 1.66 14.19 11.47
N GLY A 18 0.42 14.57 11.84
CA GLY A 18 0.22 15.51 12.95
C GLY A 18 0.68 14.94 14.30
N ARG A 19 0.78 13.61 14.42
CA ARG A 19 1.28 12.91 15.62
C ARG A 19 2.72 12.41 15.47
N HIS A 20 3.17 12.20 14.23
CA HIS A 20 4.48 11.65 13.90
C HIS A 20 5.19 12.51 12.82
N PRO A 21 5.61 13.74 13.17
CA PRO A 21 6.23 14.66 12.22
C PRO A 21 7.63 14.18 11.76
N ASP A 22 8.30 13.37 12.58
CA ASP A 22 9.56 12.70 12.28
C ASP A 22 9.45 11.79 11.04
N VAL A 23 8.31 11.13 10.86
CA VAL A 23 8.04 10.28 9.70
C VAL A 23 7.90 11.11 8.42
N ALA A 24 7.21 12.26 8.50
CA ALA A 24 7.06 13.16 7.37
C ALA A 24 8.43 13.66 6.87
N GLN A 25 9.31 14.08 7.80
CA GLN A 25 10.68 14.47 7.49
C GLN A 25 11.49 13.32 6.89
N LYS A 26 11.42 12.12 7.48
CA LYS A 26 12.15 10.94 7.01
C LYS A 26 11.84 10.58 5.56
N TYR A 27 10.59 10.75 5.12
CA TYR A 27 10.15 10.43 3.76
C TYR A 27 10.01 11.67 2.84
N GLY A 28 10.49 12.83 3.30
CA GLY A 28 10.46 14.08 2.53
C GLY A 28 9.06 14.52 2.13
N ILE A 29 8.08 14.35 3.02
CA ILE A 29 6.68 14.72 2.81
C ILE A 29 6.42 16.04 3.52
N ASN A 30 5.96 17.05 2.78
CA ASN A 30 5.50 18.32 3.31
C ASN A 30 4.06 18.16 3.79
N ASP A 31 3.86 18.28 5.10
CA ASP A 31 2.61 18.14 5.82
C ASP A 31 1.89 19.48 6.09
N SER A 32 2.43 20.61 5.59
CA SER A 32 1.78 21.92 5.71
C SER A 32 0.43 21.96 4.99
N SER A 33 -0.51 22.78 5.48
CA SER A 33 -1.85 22.91 4.89
C SER A 33 -1.85 23.45 3.44
N PHE A 34 -0.76 24.10 3.02
CA PHE A 34 -0.59 24.58 1.65
C PHE A 34 0.02 23.52 0.72
N SER A 35 0.61 22.46 1.29
CA SER A 35 1.11 21.33 0.53
C SER A 35 -0.05 20.51 -0.05
N ARG A 36 0.08 20.12 -1.32
CA ARG A 36 -0.85 19.19 -1.97
C ARG A 36 -0.40 17.73 -1.87
N GLN A 37 0.62 17.43 -1.06
CA GLN A 37 1.19 16.09 -0.93
C GLN A 37 0.33 15.15 -0.10
N LEU A 38 -0.58 15.67 0.74
CA LEU A 38 -1.48 14.85 1.54
C LEU A 38 -2.82 14.60 0.81
N PRO A 39 -3.37 13.37 0.88
CA PRO A 39 -2.76 12.17 1.46
C PRO A 39 -1.61 11.64 0.60
N THR A 40 -0.60 11.03 1.22
CA THR A 40 0.49 10.32 0.51
C THR A 40 0.34 8.80 0.69
N VAL A 41 0.45 8.03 -0.38
CA VAL A 41 0.48 6.56 -0.37
C VAL A 41 1.80 6.11 -0.96
N ILE A 42 2.53 5.25 -0.25
CA ILE A 42 3.82 4.71 -0.67
C ILE A 42 3.74 3.19 -0.65
N LEU A 43 4.20 2.56 -1.73
CA LEU A 43 4.35 1.12 -1.83
C LEU A 43 5.81 0.76 -1.54
N PHE A 44 6.00 -0.07 -0.51
CA PHE A 44 7.29 -0.66 -0.20
C PHE A 44 7.31 -2.13 -0.59
N GLN A 45 8.39 -2.58 -1.22
CA GLN A 45 8.65 -4.00 -1.45
C GLN A 45 10.07 -4.32 -0.99
N GLN A 46 10.22 -5.38 -0.20
CA GLN A 46 11.52 -5.81 0.33
C GLN A 46 12.30 -4.68 1.04
N GLY A 47 11.58 -3.80 1.74
CA GLY A 47 12.16 -2.66 2.46
C GLY A 47 12.57 -1.46 1.59
N LYS A 48 12.30 -1.48 0.27
CA LYS A 48 12.57 -0.37 -0.65
C LYS A 48 11.29 0.29 -1.14
N GLU A 49 11.31 1.59 -1.31
CA GLU A 49 10.23 2.36 -1.93
C GLU A 49 10.17 2.06 -3.44
N VAL A 50 9.01 1.59 -3.91
CA VAL A 50 8.80 1.18 -5.31
C VAL A 50 7.97 2.21 -6.07
N ASP A 51 6.89 2.71 -5.45
CA ASP A 51 6.04 3.74 -6.04
C ASP A 51 5.44 4.62 -4.93
N ARG A 52 5.12 5.87 -5.27
CA ARG A 52 4.48 6.82 -4.35
C ARG A 52 3.51 7.74 -5.08
N ARG A 53 2.39 8.06 -4.42
CA ARG A 53 1.42 9.04 -4.90
C ARG A 53 1.10 10.06 -3.79
N PRO A 54 1.02 11.36 -4.11
CA PRO A 54 1.21 11.96 -5.43
C PRO A 54 2.70 11.95 -5.84
N CYS A 55 2.99 11.76 -7.13
CA CYS A 55 4.38 11.77 -7.61
C CYS A 55 4.94 13.17 -7.66
N VAL A 56 6.26 13.29 -7.48
CA VAL A 56 7.00 14.52 -7.70
C VAL A 56 7.77 14.37 -9.01
N ASP A 57 7.55 15.29 -9.95
CA ASP A 57 8.30 15.36 -11.20
C ASP A 57 9.76 15.78 -10.94
N ALA A 58 10.67 15.57 -11.90
CA ALA A 58 12.08 15.96 -11.79
C ALA A 58 12.29 17.46 -11.48
N LYS A 59 11.29 18.29 -11.78
CA LYS A 59 11.26 19.73 -11.48
C LYS A 59 10.70 20.06 -10.09
N GLY A 60 10.45 19.07 -9.24
CA GLY A 60 9.83 19.25 -7.92
C GLY A 60 8.32 19.51 -7.96
N LYS A 61 7.68 19.41 -9.14
CA LYS A 61 6.24 19.68 -9.29
C LYS A 61 5.44 18.45 -8.91
N LEU A 62 4.47 18.64 -8.02
CA LEU A 62 3.56 17.57 -7.64
C LEU A 62 2.57 17.26 -8.77
N GLN A 63 2.50 15.99 -9.16
CA GLN A 63 1.50 15.50 -10.11
C GLN A 63 0.19 15.21 -9.39
N LYS A 64 -0.91 15.79 -9.89
CA LYS A 64 -2.24 15.55 -9.34
C LYS A 64 -2.60 14.08 -9.47
N PHE A 65 -2.96 13.46 -8.36
CA PHE A 65 -3.46 12.09 -8.30
C PHE A 65 -4.85 12.08 -7.65
N PHE A 66 -5.78 11.32 -8.21
CA PHE A 66 -7.13 11.17 -7.65
C PHE A 66 -7.21 9.87 -6.86
N PHE A 67 -7.35 9.99 -5.54
CA PHE A 67 -7.41 8.86 -4.61
C PHE A 67 -8.80 8.23 -4.56
N SER A 68 -9.18 7.51 -5.61
CA SER A 68 -10.29 6.55 -5.57
C SER A 68 -9.78 5.13 -5.32
N SER A 69 -10.65 4.23 -4.85
CA SER A 69 -10.30 2.82 -4.67
C SER A 69 -9.76 2.19 -5.95
N ASP A 70 -10.39 2.52 -7.08
CA ASP A 70 -10.06 1.91 -8.37
C ASP A 70 -8.74 2.45 -8.92
N ASN A 71 -8.49 3.77 -8.76
CA ASN A 71 -7.21 4.36 -9.15
C ASN A 71 -6.06 3.82 -8.31
N VAL A 72 -6.25 3.64 -7.00
CA VAL A 72 -5.24 3.06 -6.11
C VAL A 72 -4.98 1.60 -6.49
N ARG A 73 -6.02 0.80 -6.72
CA ARG A 73 -5.88 -0.60 -7.16
C ARG A 73 -5.12 -0.72 -8.47
N ALA A 74 -5.47 0.10 -9.47
CA ALA A 74 -4.86 0.08 -10.79
C ALA A 74 -3.41 0.59 -10.76
N THR A 75 -3.16 1.72 -10.10
CA THR A 75 -1.83 2.37 -10.08
C THR A 75 -0.81 1.52 -9.32
N PHE A 76 -1.17 0.99 -8.15
CA PHE A 76 -0.26 0.18 -7.34
C PHE A 76 -0.32 -1.32 -7.67
N GLY A 77 -1.12 -1.73 -8.66
CA GLY A 77 -1.23 -3.13 -9.06
C GLY A 77 -1.68 -4.07 -7.93
N LEU A 78 -2.56 -3.61 -7.03
CA LEU A 78 -2.90 -4.34 -5.80
C LEU A 78 -3.44 -5.76 -6.07
N ASN A 79 -4.17 -5.96 -7.17
CA ASN A 79 -4.67 -7.29 -7.57
C ASN A 79 -3.52 -8.27 -7.87
N GLN A 80 -2.46 -7.81 -8.54
CA GLN A 80 -1.32 -8.64 -8.88
C GLN A 80 -0.45 -8.89 -7.64
N LEU A 81 -0.22 -7.86 -6.83
CA LEU A 81 0.50 -7.98 -5.55
C LEU A 81 -0.21 -8.95 -4.61
N TYR A 82 -1.54 -8.90 -4.54
CA TYR A 82 -2.33 -9.82 -3.74
C TYR A 82 -2.19 -11.26 -4.21
N LYS A 83 -2.32 -11.52 -5.52
CA LYS A 83 -2.09 -12.87 -6.09
C LYS A 83 -0.71 -13.40 -5.74
N GLN A 84 0.33 -12.60 -5.95
CA GLN A 84 1.71 -12.95 -5.59
C GLN A 84 1.89 -13.20 -4.09
N ALA A 85 1.22 -12.40 -3.25
CA ALA A 85 1.30 -12.53 -1.81
C ALA A 85 0.61 -13.80 -1.31
N VAL A 86 -0.50 -14.20 -1.94
CA VAL A 86 -1.19 -15.47 -1.66
C VAL A 86 -0.39 -16.66 -2.17
N GLU A 87 0.17 -16.59 -3.39
CA GLU A 87 1.01 -17.64 -3.98
C GLU A 87 2.32 -17.87 -3.21
N ARG A 88 2.88 -16.83 -2.58
CA ARG A 88 4.12 -16.91 -1.79
C ARG A 88 3.93 -17.45 -0.37
N LEU A 89 2.69 -17.67 0.08
CA LEU A 89 2.47 -18.35 1.35
C LEU A 89 3.06 -19.78 1.22
N PRO A 90 3.87 -20.26 2.19
CA PRO A 90 4.07 -21.69 2.29
C PRO A 90 2.68 -22.29 2.47
N VAL A 91 2.26 -23.18 1.57
CA VAL A 91 0.98 -23.88 1.66
C VAL A 91 0.98 -24.63 2.99
N ALA A 92 0.41 -24.04 4.05
CA ALA A 92 0.05 -24.79 5.23
C ALA A 92 -0.93 -25.88 4.77
N PRO A 93 -0.78 -27.13 5.23
CA PRO A 93 -1.58 -28.23 4.75
C PRO A 93 -3.05 -27.87 4.96
N VAL A 94 -3.79 -27.80 3.87
CA VAL A 94 -5.25 -27.73 3.94
C VAL A 94 -5.67 -29.03 4.61
N THR A 95 -5.94 -28.98 5.91
CA THR A 95 -6.67 -30.04 6.61
C THR A 95 -8.10 -29.97 6.08
N THR A 96 -8.31 -30.57 4.90
CA THR A 96 -9.63 -30.95 4.45
C THR A 96 -10.02 -32.13 5.32
N GLU A 97 -10.55 -31.81 6.52
CA GLU A 97 -11.20 -32.80 7.36
C GLU A 97 -12.26 -33.51 6.52
N SER A 98 -12.05 -34.82 6.42
CA SER A 98 -12.97 -35.75 5.81
C SER A 98 -14.24 -35.82 6.66
N LYS A 99 -15.39 -35.48 6.08
CA LYS A 99 -16.67 -36.11 6.43
C LYS A 99 -17.23 -36.64 5.11
N LYS A 100 -16.77 -37.81 4.67
CA LYS A 100 -17.34 -39.13 4.97
C LYS A 100 -18.81 -39.21 4.57
N THR A 101 -19.00 -39.74 3.37
CA THR A 101 -20.17 -40.45 2.85
C THR A 101 -20.84 -41.30 3.93
N LYS A 102 -22.14 -41.11 4.15
CA LYS A 102 -23.16 -42.16 4.05
C LYS A 102 -24.54 -41.53 3.93
#